data_AF-A0A7S4PBD3-F1
#
_entry.id   AF-A0A7S4PBD3-F1
#
_cell.length_a   1.000
_cell.length_b   1.000
_cell.length_c   1.000
_cell.angle_alpha   90.00
_cell.angle_beta   90.00
_cell.angle_gamma   90.00
#
_symmetry.space_group_name_H-M   'P 1'
#
loop_
_entity.id
_entity.type
_entity.pdbx_description
1 polymer ?
#
loop_
_entity_poly.entity_id
_entity_poly.type
_entity_poly.pdbx_seq_one_letter_code
_entity_poly.pdbx_strand_id
1 'polypeptide(L)'
;PCGGSDVGSNGREGGKSAMDEDGQMHGQIQVVENTYITKPQEHEKFRAGEVIRAVKALLEERLKGKKYDSSESAQLSKELCTEIKEKVKEIGVPRHKLVVQVTIGEVQGQGVRITSRCLWDTETDNHASAYYTNPHLYCVAMVFACYYE
;
A
#
# COMPACT_ATOMS: atom_id res chain seq x y z
N PRO A 1 -38.57 -7.67 55.10
CA PRO A 1 -39.68 -6.69 55.31
C PRO A 1 -39.20 -5.26 55.03
N CYS A 2 -39.66 -4.55 54.00
CA CYS A 2 -40.78 -4.73 53.04
C CYS A 2 -40.22 -4.58 51.60
N GLY A 3 -40.87 -4.90 50.48
CA GLY A 3 -42.25 -5.30 50.21
C GLY A 3 -42.91 -4.36 49.17
N GLY A 4 -42.89 -4.76 47.87
CA GLY A 4 -43.72 -4.26 46.74
C GLY A 4 -43.46 -2.82 46.25
N SER A 5 -43.89 -2.35 45.07
CA SER A 5 -44.60 -2.93 43.90
C SER A 5 -44.77 -1.82 42.82
N ASP A 6 -44.99 -2.02 41.51
CA ASP A 6 -44.98 -3.22 40.64
C ASP A 6 -44.88 -2.90 39.12
N VAL A 7 -44.73 -3.95 38.28
CA VAL A 7 -45.13 -4.15 36.86
C VAL A 7 -44.88 -3.05 35.77
N GLY A 8 -44.19 -3.47 34.70
CA GLY A 8 -44.23 -2.86 33.36
C GLY A 8 -43.79 -3.84 32.26
N SER A 9 -44.73 -4.52 31.62
CA SER A 9 -44.47 -5.70 30.76
C SER A 9 -44.31 -5.40 29.27
N ASN A 10 -43.26 -5.97 28.65
CA ASN A 10 -43.13 -6.52 27.29
C ASN A 10 -41.64 -6.40 26.87
N GLY A 11 -40.97 -7.40 26.29
CA GLY A 11 -41.46 -8.66 25.74
C GLY A 11 -41.23 -8.71 24.23
N ARG A 12 -40.17 -9.42 23.82
CA ARG A 12 -40.14 -10.43 22.74
C ARG A 12 -38.82 -10.46 21.95
N GLU A 13 -38.19 -11.64 22.04
CA GLU A 13 -37.45 -12.39 21.01
C GLU A 13 -37.19 -11.72 19.65
N GLY A 14 -35.97 -11.89 19.11
CA GLY A 14 -35.76 -11.52 17.71
C GLY A 14 -34.36 -11.61 17.13
N GLY A 15 -33.53 -12.59 17.49
CA GLY A 15 -32.40 -12.94 16.64
C GLY A 15 -32.92 -13.48 15.30
N LYS A 16 -32.87 -12.68 14.24
CA LYS A 16 -33.20 -13.11 12.87
C LYS A 16 -32.13 -12.61 11.91
N SER A 17 -31.25 -13.53 11.51
CA SER A 17 -30.52 -13.40 10.25
C SER A 17 -31.54 -13.46 9.11
N ALA A 18 -31.73 -12.35 8.40
CA ALA A 18 -32.33 -12.41 7.07
C ALA A 18 -31.25 -12.89 6.09
N MET A 19 -31.58 -13.92 5.31
CA MET A 19 -30.85 -14.27 4.09
C MET A 19 -31.65 -13.71 2.93
N ASP A 20 -31.07 -12.77 2.18
CA ASP A 20 -31.62 -12.33 0.91
C ASP A 20 -30.72 -12.87 -0.22
N GLU A 21 -31.34 -13.55 -1.19
CA GLU A 21 -30.64 -14.15 -2.33
C GLU A 21 -30.46 -13.14 -3.47
N ASP A 22 -29.48 -12.25 -3.35
CA ASP A 22 -28.88 -11.56 -4.51
C ASP A 22 -27.42 -11.17 -4.21
N GLY A 23 -26.48 -11.81 -4.91
CA GLY A 23 -25.07 -11.86 -4.53
C GLY A 23 -24.26 -10.60 -4.85
N GLN A 24 -24.41 -9.53 -4.07
CA GLN A 24 -23.57 -8.33 -4.19
C GLN A 24 -22.89 -7.95 -2.87
N MET A 25 -21.57 -8.15 -2.81
CA MET A 25 -20.75 -7.88 -1.63
C MET A 25 -20.53 -6.37 -1.46
N HIS A 26 -21.32 -5.76 -0.59
CA HIS A 26 -21.17 -4.36 -0.22
C HIS A 26 -19.89 -4.21 0.63
N GLY A 27 -18.82 -3.70 0.00
CA GLY A 27 -17.57 -3.43 0.70
C GLY A 27 -17.80 -2.45 1.85
N GLN A 28 -17.45 -2.85 3.07
CA GLN A 28 -17.60 -1.99 4.25
C GLN A 28 -16.76 -0.72 4.07
N ILE A 29 -17.43 0.42 3.93
CA ILE A 29 -16.79 1.72 4.02
C ILE A 29 -16.37 1.90 5.48
N GLN A 30 -15.08 1.72 5.77
CA GLN A 30 -14.53 2.07 7.08
C GLN A 30 -14.60 3.58 7.26
N VAL A 31 -15.56 4.02 8.06
CA VAL A 31 -15.66 5.40 8.51
C VAL A 31 -14.54 5.65 9.53
N VAL A 32 -13.38 6.10 9.02
CA VAL A 32 -12.31 6.64 9.85
C VAL A 32 -12.75 8.00 10.37
N GLU A 33 -12.89 8.12 11.69
CA GLU A 33 -13.10 9.41 12.35
C GLU A 33 -11.79 10.21 12.39
N ASN A 34 -11.88 11.53 12.19
CA ASN A 34 -10.73 12.43 12.26
C ASN A 34 -10.11 12.42 13.66
N THR A 35 -8.99 11.73 13.82
CA THR A 35 -8.36 11.51 15.13
C THR A 35 -7.50 12.70 15.59
N TYR A 36 -7.39 13.76 14.78
CA TYR A 36 -6.53 14.95 15.00
C TYR A 36 -5.06 14.66 15.34
N ILE A 37 -4.57 13.46 15.00
CA ILE A 37 -3.18 13.06 15.19
C ILE A 37 -2.32 13.77 14.13
N THR A 38 -1.39 14.61 14.57
CA THR A 38 -0.51 15.43 13.71
C THR A 38 0.86 14.77 13.42
N LYS A 39 1.18 13.64 14.07
CA LYS A 39 2.42 12.89 13.83
C LYS A 39 2.14 11.38 13.84
N PRO A 40 2.74 10.58 12.94
CA PRO A 40 2.62 9.13 12.96
C PRO A 40 3.19 8.56 14.26
N GLN A 41 2.52 7.56 14.83
CA GLN A 41 3.06 6.78 15.93
C GLN A 41 4.30 5.99 15.46
N GLU A 42 5.16 5.56 16.39
CA GLU A 42 6.43 4.89 16.04
C GLU A 42 6.25 3.60 15.21
N HIS A 43 5.09 2.94 15.35
CA HIS A 43 4.73 1.75 14.57
C HIS A 43 4.10 2.07 13.20
N GLU A 44 3.68 3.32 12.96
CA GLU A 44 3.03 3.80 11.73
C GLU A 44 4.01 4.47 10.76
N LYS A 45 5.24 4.77 11.22
CA LYS A 45 6.29 5.41 10.43
C LYS A 45 6.72 4.55 9.23
N PHE A 46 6.99 5.20 8.10
CA PHE A 46 7.47 4.53 6.90
C PHE A 46 8.84 3.86 7.10
N ARG A 47 8.85 2.52 7.14
CA ARG A 47 10.05 1.70 7.33
C ARG A 47 10.76 1.42 5.99
N ALA A 48 11.51 2.40 5.51
CA ALA A 48 12.22 2.32 4.22
C ALA A 48 13.02 1.00 4.04
N GLY A 49 13.70 0.51 5.08
CA GLY A 49 14.46 -0.75 5.00
C GLY A 49 13.62 -2.01 4.76
N GLU A 50 12.39 -2.06 5.28
CA GLU A 50 11.45 -3.17 5.04
C GLU A 50 10.87 -3.07 3.63
N VAL A 51 10.46 -1.86 3.22
CA VAL A 51 9.95 -1.59 1.86
C VAL A 51 11.01 -1.90 0.79
N ILE A 52 12.27 -1.50 0.99
CA ILE A 52 13.37 -1.80 0.05
C ILE A 52 13.54 -3.32 -0.12
N ARG A 53 13.42 -4.12 0.96
CA ARG A 53 13.52 -5.59 0.86
C ARG A 53 12.33 -6.18 0.10
N ALA A 54 11.11 -5.78 0.43
CA ALA A 54 9.90 -6.27 -0.23
C ALA A 54 9.89 -5.93 -1.74
N VAL A 55 10.21 -4.68 -2.10
CA VAL A 55 10.26 -4.25 -3.50
C VAL A 55 11.39 -4.95 -4.26
N LYS A 56 12.57 -5.16 -3.66
CA LYS A 56 13.65 -5.94 -4.30
C LYS A 56 13.24 -7.38 -4.58
N ALA A 57 12.60 -8.04 -3.62
CA ALA A 57 12.12 -9.42 -3.80
C ALA A 57 11.08 -9.52 -4.92
N LEU A 58 10.11 -8.61 -4.96
CA LEU A 58 9.10 -8.52 -6.00
C LEU A 58 9.71 -8.25 -7.38
N LEU A 59 10.67 -7.32 -7.48
CA LEU A 59 11.37 -7.05 -8.74
C LEU A 59 12.16 -8.27 -9.22
N GLU A 60 12.84 -8.99 -8.33
CA GLU A 60 13.52 -10.23 -8.72
C GLU A 60 12.51 -11.29 -9.20
N GLU A 61 11.43 -11.54 -8.46
CA GLU A 61 10.39 -12.50 -8.85
C GLU A 61 9.82 -12.21 -10.25
N ARG A 62 9.46 -10.95 -10.51
CA ARG A 62 8.73 -10.56 -11.73
C ARG A 62 9.64 -10.36 -12.94
N LEU A 63 10.95 -10.07 -12.76
CA LEU A 63 11.89 -9.72 -13.83
C LEU A 63 12.99 -10.76 -14.09
N LYS A 64 13.09 -11.82 -13.27
CA LYS A 64 14.03 -12.93 -13.48
C LYS A 64 13.75 -13.65 -14.80
N GLY A 65 14.76 -13.71 -15.66
CA GLY A 65 14.68 -14.33 -16.98
C GLY A 65 13.91 -13.53 -18.04
N LYS A 66 13.25 -12.41 -17.71
CA LYS A 66 12.59 -11.55 -18.71
C LYS A 66 13.60 -10.83 -19.59
N LYS A 67 13.30 -10.75 -20.89
CA LYS A 67 14.00 -9.89 -21.84
C LYS A 67 13.29 -8.54 -21.93
N TYR A 68 14.00 -7.50 -22.39
CA TYR A 68 13.36 -6.23 -22.68
C TYR A 68 12.50 -6.36 -23.95
N ASP A 69 11.27 -5.84 -23.89
CA ASP A 69 10.40 -5.64 -25.04
C ASP A 69 9.77 -4.25 -24.94
N SER A 70 9.86 -3.45 -26.00
CA SER A 70 9.37 -2.06 -26.01
C SER A 70 7.85 -1.93 -26.04
N SER A 71 7.14 -2.98 -26.46
CA SER A 71 5.67 -3.02 -26.47
C SER A 71 5.11 -3.43 -25.11
N GLU A 72 5.76 -4.37 -24.42
CA GLU A 72 5.33 -4.86 -23.10
C GLU A 72 5.80 -3.97 -21.94
N SER A 73 6.94 -3.27 -22.05
CA SER A 73 7.55 -2.53 -20.93
C SER A 73 6.64 -1.44 -20.33
N ALA A 74 5.81 -0.80 -21.16
CA ALA A 74 4.85 0.22 -20.74
C ALA A 74 3.67 -0.35 -19.93
N GLN A 75 3.34 -1.63 -20.12
CA GLN A 75 2.32 -2.34 -19.35
C GLN A 75 2.92 -2.96 -18.08
N LEU A 76 4.06 -3.64 -18.23
CA LEU A 76 4.82 -4.22 -17.12
C LEU A 76 5.20 -3.19 -16.03
N SER A 77 5.54 -1.95 -16.42
CA SER A 77 5.82 -0.88 -15.45
C SER A 77 4.59 -0.44 -14.65
N LYS A 78 3.38 -0.47 -15.25
CA LYS A 78 2.12 -0.16 -14.55
C LYS A 78 1.71 -1.28 -13.60
N GLU A 79 1.89 -2.53 -14.02
CA GLU A 79 1.67 -3.71 -13.17
C GLU A 79 2.58 -3.66 -11.95
N LEU A 80 3.89 -3.49 -12.15
CA LEU A 80 4.85 -3.33 -11.06
C LEU A 80 4.53 -2.13 -10.16
N CYS A 81 4.13 -0.98 -10.70
CA CYS A 81 3.68 0.15 -9.87
C CYS A 81 2.49 -0.21 -8.96
N THR A 82 1.58 -1.07 -9.43
CA THR A 82 0.39 -1.49 -8.70
C THR A 82 0.76 -2.52 -7.62
N GLU A 83 1.48 -3.58 -8.01
CA GLU A 83 1.96 -4.63 -7.11
C GLU A 83 2.85 -4.06 -5.99
N ILE A 84 3.75 -3.12 -6.31
CA ILE A 84 4.58 -2.41 -5.32
C ILE A 84 3.71 -1.60 -4.37
N LYS A 85 2.72 -0.86 -4.88
CA LYS A 85 1.82 -0.04 -4.05
C LYS A 85 0.99 -0.90 -3.09
N GLU A 86 0.60 -2.10 -3.52
CA GLU A 86 -0.11 -3.07 -2.68
C GLU A 86 0.81 -3.66 -1.60
N LYS A 87 2.02 -4.12 -1.96
CA LYS A 87 2.98 -4.61 -0.95
C LYS A 87 3.44 -3.55 0.05
N VAL A 88 3.56 -2.28 -0.37
CA VAL A 88 3.86 -1.19 0.56
C VAL A 88 2.70 -0.95 1.54
N LYS A 89 1.43 -1.08 1.10
CA LYS A 89 0.27 -1.00 1.99
C LYS A 89 0.23 -2.15 2.99
N GLU A 90 0.51 -3.38 2.56
CA GLU A 90 0.54 -4.57 3.44
C GLU A 90 1.56 -4.46 4.58
N ILE A 91 2.68 -3.75 4.37
CA ILE A 91 3.71 -3.50 5.41
C ILE A 91 3.19 -2.59 6.54
N GLY A 92 2.10 -1.85 6.32
CA GLY A 92 1.49 -0.98 7.33
C GLY A 92 2.05 0.44 7.31
N VAL A 93 1.55 1.27 6.39
CA VAL A 93 1.86 2.70 6.29
C VAL A 93 0.58 3.55 6.33
N PRO A 94 -0.17 3.51 7.46
CA PRO A 94 -1.43 4.24 7.56
C PRO A 94 -1.20 5.75 7.40
N ARG A 95 -2.20 6.45 6.83
CA ARG A 95 -2.18 7.92 6.62
C ARG A 95 -0.97 8.44 5.81
N HIS A 96 -0.41 7.62 4.91
CA HIS A 96 0.58 8.08 3.92
C HIS A 96 0.01 8.04 2.50
N LYS A 97 0.22 9.13 1.74
CA LYS A 97 0.03 9.19 0.28
C LYS A 97 1.24 8.55 -0.37
N LEU A 98 1.00 7.41 -1.04
CA LEU A 98 2.04 6.65 -1.73
C LEU A 98 2.11 7.02 -3.21
N VAL A 99 3.28 7.49 -3.63
CA VAL A 99 3.65 7.70 -5.05
C VAL A 99 4.69 6.65 -5.42
N VAL A 100 4.43 5.87 -6.47
CA VAL A 100 5.34 4.86 -6.99
C VAL A 100 5.75 5.24 -8.40
N GLN A 101 7.06 5.28 -8.66
CA GLN A 101 7.65 5.45 -9.98
C GLN A 101 8.47 4.20 -10.31
N VAL A 102 8.13 3.53 -11.41
CA VAL A 102 8.92 2.43 -11.97
C VAL A 102 9.52 2.90 -13.31
N THR A 103 10.79 2.57 -13.55
CA THR A 103 11.52 2.87 -14.77
C THR A 103 12.22 1.60 -15.24
N ILE A 104 11.81 1.09 -16.41
CA ILE A 104 12.36 -0.11 -17.06
C ILE A 104 13.09 0.34 -18.32
N GLY A 105 14.25 -0.25 -18.61
CA GLY A 105 14.95 -0.05 -19.88
C GLY A 105 15.82 -1.25 -20.25
N GLU A 106 16.23 -1.31 -21.51
CA GLU A 106 17.14 -2.33 -22.03
C GLU A 106 18.56 -2.14 -21.48
N VAL A 107 19.37 -3.20 -21.44
CA VAL A 107 20.82 -3.12 -21.17
C VAL A 107 21.60 -3.31 -22.47
N GLN A 108 22.20 -2.22 -22.97
CA GLN A 108 23.06 -2.18 -24.16
C GLN A 108 24.44 -1.54 -23.88
N GLY A 109 24.89 -1.56 -22.62
CA GLY A 109 26.19 -0.99 -22.20
C GLY A 109 26.17 0.52 -21.92
N GLN A 110 25.00 1.13 -21.84
CA GLN A 110 24.82 2.54 -21.49
C GLN A 110 24.82 2.78 -19.97
N GLY A 111 25.29 3.96 -19.55
CA GLY A 111 25.21 4.40 -18.15
C GLY A 111 23.92 5.19 -17.88
N VAL A 112 23.15 4.78 -16.86
CA VAL A 112 21.92 5.47 -16.42
C VAL A 112 22.04 5.87 -14.96
N ARG A 113 21.71 7.12 -14.64
CA ARG A 113 21.65 7.64 -13.26
C ARG A 113 20.30 8.30 -13.03
N ILE A 114 19.54 7.77 -12.08
CA ILE A 114 18.24 8.31 -11.67
C ILE A 114 18.39 8.97 -10.29
N THR A 115 17.86 10.19 -10.16
CA THR A 115 17.86 10.96 -8.91
C THR A 115 16.56 11.73 -8.77
N SER A 116 15.97 11.71 -7.58
CA SER A 116 14.85 12.56 -7.19
C SER A 116 15.31 13.75 -6.35
N ARG A 117 14.48 14.80 -6.30
CA ARG A 117 14.58 15.89 -5.31
C ARG A 117 13.18 16.15 -4.78
N CYS A 118 13.04 16.22 -3.46
CA CYS A 118 11.77 16.37 -2.77
C CYS A 118 11.85 17.56 -1.82
N LEU A 119 10.73 18.25 -1.63
CA LEU A 119 10.51 19.20 -0.53
C LEU A 119 9.40 18.59 0.33
N TRP A 120 9.76 18.21 1.55
CA TRP A 120 8.97 17.30 2.39
C TRP A 120 9.38 17.42 3.86
N ASP A 121 8.59 16.87 4.79
CA ASP A 121 8.91 16.90 6.23
C ASP A 121 9.86 15.75 6.59
N THR A 122 11.02 16.07 7.19
CA THR A 122 12.05 15.09 7.56
C THR A 122 11.67 14.17 8.73
N GLU A 123 10.62 14.49 9.50
CA GLU A 123 10.14 13.64 10.60
C GLU A 123 9.07 12.63 10.16
N THR A 124 8.28 12.96 9.13
CA THR A 124 7.10 12.19 8.72
C THR A 124 7.19 11.60 7.32
N ASP A 125 7.83 12.28 6.37
CA ASP A 125 7.91 11.86 4.98
C ASP A 125 9.18 11.05 4.72
N ASN A 126 9.10 10.03 3.87
CA ASN A 126 10.24 9.17 3.58
C ASN A 126 10.12 8.49 2.21
N HIS A 127 11.21 7.87 1.76
CA HIS A 127 11.27 7.15 0.49
C HIS A 127 12.02 5.83 0.60
N ALA A 128 11.75 4.95 -0.36
CA ALA A 128 12.48 3.74 -0.62
C ALA A 128 12.85 3.68 -2.11
N SER A 129 14.07 3.24 -2.43
CA SER A 129 14.49 2.97 -3.81
C SER A 129 15.05 1.56 -3.93
N ALA A 130 14.65 0.85 -4.97
CA ALA A 130 15.13 -0.47 -5.32
C ALA A 130 15.61 -0.50 -6.78
N TYR A 131 16.63 -1.29 -7.04
CA TYR A 131 17.21 -1.51 -8.36
C TYR A 131 17.32 -3.01 -8.60
N TYR A 132 16.97 -3.43 -9.81
CA TYR A 132 17.14 -4.78 -10.33
C TYR A 132 17.77 -4.70 -11.72
N THR A 133 18.57 -5.70 -12.06
CA THR A 133 19.16 -5.83 -13.39
C THR A 133 19.33 -7.30 -13.78
N ASN A 134 19.21 -7.58 -15.06
CA ASN A 134 19.61 -8.83 -15.68
C ASN A 134 20.36 -8.52 -17.00
N PRO A 135 20.90 -9.51 -17.74
CA PRO A 135 21.67 -9.26 -18.96
C PRO A 135 20.93 -8.55 -20.11
N HIS A 136 19.60 -8.37 -20.01
CA HIS A 136 18.76 -7.80 -21.06
C HIS A 136 18.04 -6.51 -20.65
N LEU A 137 17.74 -6.32 -19.36
CA LEU A 137 17.01 -5.15 -18.86
C LEU A 137 17.47 -4.72 -17.47
N TYR A 138 17.25 -3.43 -17.18
CA TYR A 138 17.30 -2.87 -15.84
C TYR A 138 15.91 -2.37 -15.43
N CYS A 139 15.66 -2.35 -14.11
CA CYS A 139 14.50 -1.74 -13.50
C CYS A 139 14.90 -0.96 -12.26
N VAL A 140 14.39 0.26 -12.14
CA VAL A 140 14.49 1.09 -10.94
C VAL A 140 13.07 1.39 -10.45
N ALA A 141 12.81 1.07 -9.19
CA ALA A 141 11.57 1.44 -8.51
C ALA A 141 11.86 2.45 -7.41
N MET A 142 11.07 3.51 -7.35
CA MET A 142 11.08 4.52 -6.29
C MET A 142 9.69 4.59 -5.68
N VAL A 143 9.62 4.56 -4.36
CA VAL A 143 8.41 4.73 -3.56
C VAL A 143 8.61 5.94 -2.67
N PHE A 144 7.72 6.91 -2.78
CA PHE A 144 7.65 8.07 -1.89
C PHE A 144 6.40 7.95 -1.03
N ALA A 145 6.55 8.14 0.27
CA ALA A 145 5.47 8.18 1.24
C ALA A 145 5.45 9.56 1.88
N CYS A 146 4.43 10.34 1.55
CA CYS A 146 4.16 11.63 2.19
C CYS A 146 3.03 11.44 3.21
N TYR A 147 3.25 11.78 4.48
CA TYR A 147 2.22 11.75 5.50
C TYR A 147 1.09 12.73 5.14
N TYR A 148 -0.15 12.40 5.47
CA TYR A 148 -1.27 13.31 5.32
C TYR A 148 -2.19 13.27 6.54
N GLU A 149 -2.62 14.46 6.94
CA GLU A 149 -3.65 14.64 7.96
C GLU A 149 -5.02 14.18 7.43
#